data_AF-A0A4P2PTE7-F1
#
_entry.id   AF-A0A4P2PTE7-F1
#
_cell.length_a   1.000
_cell.length_b   1.000
_cell.length_c   1.000
_cell.angle_alpha   90.00
_cell.angle_beta   90.00
_cell.angle_gamma   90.00
#
_symmetry.space_group_name_H-M   'P 1'
#
loop_
_entity.id
_entity.type
_entity.pdbx_description
1 polymer ?
#
loop_
_entity_poly.entity_id
_entity_poly.type
_entity_poly.pdbx_seq_one_letter_code
_entity_poly.pdbx_strand_id
1 'polypeptide(L)'
;MAKPSAPIKKKPAPQKPAAPPQAAEAFDTILPEIEALSPDRIITINLDIPRAVSQVLGVLPGLLALRPAVAEQLQKHQVALLDRLEIYALAAWYAHLLWLSSEGAESALKPLLAEAVPLRENLLGDAEALARRGLLDAERVAEIRAGQGHIDTANDLVALSALFSASWPEIAGRTAATEAEVKRAGEIGPQILAALGVREHGKGPGPTEAADRRARAFALLVHAYDQTRRAVAYLRWDEGDADAIAPSLYKGRGGRAASSSDTAAAPEDTAAPDGAATPAAPGAATPAAPGAATPAAPGAATPAAPGAATPAAPGAATPANAAGAAPVTAPNGAGAQAAPEGAPAG
;
A
#
# COMPACT_ATOMS: atom_id res chain seq x y z
N MET A 1 -22.62 -17.02 53.83
CA MET A 1 -22.24 -15.78 53.12
C MET A 1 -21.01 -16.05 52.27
N ALA A 2 -21.17 -16.19 50.95
CA ALA A 2 -20.06 -16.29 50.01
C ALA A 2 -19.92 -14.97 49.23
N LYS A 3 -18.72 -14.39 49.17
CA LYS A 3 -18.47 -13.16 48.42
C LYS A 3 -18.27 -13.51 46.93
N PRO A 4 -18.86 -12.78 45.98
CA PRO A 4 -18.60 -13.01 44.56
C PRO A 4 -17.20 -12.47 44.16
N SER A 5 -16.43 -13.29 43.46
CA SER A 5 -15.14 -12.88 42.89
C SER A 5 -15.34 -11.89 41.74
N ALA A 6 -14.62 -10.76 41.79
CA ALA A 6 -14.65 -9.76 40.73
C ALA A 6 -13.94 -10.27 39.45
N PRO A 7 -14.42 -9.91 38.24
CA PRO A 7 -13.79 -10.33 36.99
C PRO A 7 -12.45 -9.61 36.77
N ILE A 8 -11.41 -10.39 36.48
CA ILE A 8 -10.07 -9.86 36.17
C ILE A 8 -10.15 -9.14 34.82
N LYS A 9 -9.87 -7.82 34.81
CA LYS A 9 -9.80 -7.02 33.59
C LYS A 9 -8.70 -7.57 32.69
N LYS A 10 -9.05 -8.00 31.47
CA LYS A 10 -8.08 -8.42 30.46
C LYS A 10 -7.14 -7.25 30.15
N LYS A 11 -5.84 -7.49 30.28
CA LYS A 11 -4.78 -6.54 29.93
C LYS A 11 -4.92 -6.20 28.43
N PRO A 12 -4.83 -4.93 27.99
CA PRO A 12 -4.91 -4.59 26.58
C PRO A 12 -3.82 -5.33 25.81
N ALA A 13 -4.15 -5.82 24.62
CA ALA A 13 -3.19 -6.49 23.75
C ALA A 13 -2.03 -5.54 23.43
N PRO A 14 -0.78 -6.04 23.28
CA PRO A 14 0.34 -5.20 22.88
C PRO A 14 0.01 -4.53 21.54
N GLN A 15 0.19 -3.21 21.48
CA GLN A 15 0.07 -2.47 20.23
C GLN A 15 1.03 -3.08 19.19
N LYS A 16 0.60 -3.18 17.94
CA LYS A 16 1.44 -3.66 16.84
C LYS A 16 2.74 -2.82 16.83
N PRO A 17 3.93 -3.44 16.75
CA PRO A 17 5.18 -2.69 16.75
C PRO A 17 5.17 -1.68 15.59
N ALA A 18 5.47 -0.43 15.91
CA ALA A 18 5.66 0.60 14.90
C ALA A 18 6.82 0.19 13.98
N ALA A 19 6.73 0.57 12.70
CA ALA A 19 7.84 0.34 11.78
C ALA A 19 9.10 1.08 12.26
N PRO A 20 10.29 0.46 12.17
CA PRO A 20 11.55 1.17 12.33
C PRO A 20 11.64 2.37 11.36
N PRO A 21 12.27 3.49 11.74
CA PRO A 21 12.35 4.69 10.90
C PRO A 21 12.96 4.41 9.52
N GLN A 22 13.99 3.54 9.48
CA GLN A 22 14.64 3.06 8.26
C GLN A 22 13.67 2.43 7.24
N ALA A 23 12.57 1.81 7.70
CA ALA A 23 11.58 1.21 6.79
C ALA A 23 10.64 2.25 6.16
N ALA A 24 10.38 3.36 6.84
CA ALA A 24 9.67 4.50 6.25
C ALA A 24 10.58 5.22 5.23
N GLU A 25 11.83 5.52 5.60
CA GLU A 25 12.83 6.11 4.70
C GLU A 25 13.05 5.27 3.43
N ALA A 26 13.14 3.95 3.57
CA ALA A 26 13.25 3.03 2.43
C ALA A 26 12.00 3.07 1.53
N PHE A 27 10.80 3.19 2.10
CA PHE A 27 9.55 3.30 1.35
C PHE A 27 9.48 4.62 0.58
N ASP A 28 9.75 5.76 1.22
CA ASP A 28 9.76 7.08 0.59
C ASP A 28 10.79 7.15 -0.55
N THR A 29 11.95 6.50 -0.36
CA THR A 29 13.02 6.40 -1.37
C THR A 29 12.58 5.69 -2.66
N ILE A 30 11.69 4.70 -2.57
CA ILE A 30 11.21 3.93 -3.73
C ILE A 30 9.78 4.28 -4.15
N LEU A 31 9.12 5.23 -3.50
CA LEU A 31 7.74 5.62 -3.81
C LEU A 31 7.55 5.97 -5.30
N PRO A 32 8.48 6.66 -6.00
CA PRO A 32 8.38 6.87 -7.45
C PRO A 32 8.40 5.57 -8.27
N GLU A 33 9.13 4.54 -7.85
CA GLU A 33 9.14 3.23 -8.51
C GLU A 33 7.85 2.44 -8.26
N ILE A 34 7.30 2.53 -7.04
CA ILE A 34 6.02 1.93 -6.66
C ILE A 34 4.90 2.49 -7.56
N GLU A 35 4.84 3.82 -7.69
CA GLU A 35 3.81 4.51 -8.48
C GLU A 35 4.01 4.33 -10.00
N ALA A 36 5.27 4.28 -10.47
CA ALA A 36 5.59 4.03 -11.87
C ALA A 36 5.48 2.56 -12.32
N LEU A 37 5.31 1.60 -11.39
CA LEU A 37 5.21 0.18 -11.75
C LEU A 37 3.98 -0.09 -12.64
N SER A 38 4.20 -0.73 -13.78
CA SER A 38 3.10 -1.04 -14.71
C SER A 38 2.18 -2.16 -14.15
N PRO A 39 0.84 -2.10 -14.33
CA PRO A 39 -0.10 -3.06 -13.74
C PRO A 39 0.16 -4.54 -14.09
N ASP A 40 0.71 -4.83 -15.28
CA ASP A 40 1.11 -6.18 -15.71
C ASP A 40 2.27 -6.78 -14.90
N ARG A 41 3.01 -5.94 -14.18
CA ARG A 41 4.13 -6.32 -13.31
C ARG A 41 3.69 -6.54 -11.86
N ILE A 42 2.44 -6.24 -11.50
CA ILE A 42 1.92 -6.45 -10.14
C ILE A 42 1.70 -7.94 -9.91
N ILE A 43 2.21 -8.45 -8.79
CA ILE A 43 2.12 -9.87 -8.41
C ILE A 43 0.99 -10.07 -7.40
N THR A 44 0.19 -11.12 -7.59
CA THR A 44 -0.83 -11.50 -6.62
C THR A 44 -0.19 -11.99 -5.31
N ILE A 45 -0.50 -11.32 -4.20
CA ILE A 45 0.11 -11.59 -2.89
C ILE A 45 -0.41 -12.92 -2.33
N ASN A 46 0.25 -14.02 -2.69
CA ASN A 46 -0.03 -15.37 -2.19
C ASN A 46 0.93 -15.81 -1.06
N LEU A 47 1.80 -14.89 -0.61
CA LEU A 47 2.85 -15.09 0.37
C LEU A 47 2.65 -14.19 1.61
N ASP A 48 3.18 -14.64 2.73
CA ASP A 48 3.33 -13.82 3.93
C ASP A 48 4.49 -12.84 3.72
N ILE A 49 4.19 -11.53 3.65
CA ILE A 49 5.18 -10.49 3.34
C ILE A 49 6.25 -10.39 4.44
N PRO A 50 5.90 -10.30 5.75
CA PRO A 50 6.90 -10.33 6.83
C PRO A 50 7.87 -11.52 6.75
N ARG A 51 7.37 -12.73 6.43
CA ARG A 51 8.20 -13.92 6.25
C ARG A 51 9.11 -13.81 5.03
N ALA A 52 8.60 -13.34 3.89
CA ALA A 52 9.39 -13.14 2.68
C ALA A 52 10.50 -12.10 2.91
N VAL A 53 10.19 -10.98 3.57
CA VAL A 53 11.16 -9.94 3.94
C VAL A 53 12.22 -10.48 4.89
N SER A 54 11.83 -11.22 5.92
CA SER A 54 12.76 -11.88 6.85
C SER A 54 13.70 -12.86 6.15
N GLN A 55 13.18 -13.64 5.19
CA GLN A 55 13.99 -14.54 4.36
C GLN A 55 15.00 -13.78 3.49
N VAL A 56 14.58 -12.71 2.80
CA VAL A 56 15.47 -11.90 1.95
C VAL A 56 16.57 -11.23 2.77
N LEU A 57 16.22 -10.57 3.87
CA LEU A 57 17.18 -9.90 4.75
C LEU A 57 18.16 -10.90 5.40
N GLY A 58 17.70 -12.11 5.71
CA GLY A 58 18.55 -13.17 6.27
C GLY A 58 19.63 -13.68 5.31
N VAL A 59 19.36 -13.70 3.99
CA VAL A 59 20.34 -14.15 2.99
C VAL A 59 21.15 -13.01 2.34
N LEU A 60 20.68 -11.77 2.46
CA LEU A 60 21.30 -10.59 1.86
C LEU A 60 22.83 -10.49 2.06
N PRO A 61 23.42 -10.73 3.26
CA PRO A 61 24.88 -10.66 3.41
C PRO A 61 25.64 -11.67 2.53
N GLY A 62 25.08 -12.87 2.34
CA GLY A 62 25.63 -13.88 1.44
C GLY A 62 25.48 -13.51 -0.04
N LEU A 63 24.37 -12.86 -0.42
CA LEU A 63 24.16 -12.34 -1.76
C LEU A 63 25.13 -11.19 -2.08
N LEU A 64 25.35 -10.27 -1.13
CA LEU A 64 26.30 -9.16 -1.29
C LEU A 64 27.76 -9.65 -1.40
N ALA A 65 28.12 -10.77 -0.77
CA ALA A 65 29.44 -11.39 -0.97
C ALA A 65 29.66 -11.86 -2.42
N LEU A 66 28.60 -12.18 -3.16
CA LEU A 66 28.68 -12.54 -4.59
C LEU A 66 28.64 -11.34 -5.54
N ARG A 67 28.32 -10.13 -5.05
CA ARG A 67 28.20 -8.90 -5.86
C ARG A 67 29.39 -8.66 -6.81
N PRO A 68 30.67 -8.83 -6.42
CA PRO A 68 31.80 -8.61 -7.33
C PRO A 68 31.77 -9.58 -8.53
N ALA A 69 31.50 -10.86 -8.28
CA ALA A 69 31.41 -11.88 -9.33
C ALA A 69 30.22 -11.64 -10.27
N VAL A 70 29.07 -11.16 -9.74
CA VAL A 70 27.94 -10.74 -10.59
C VAL A 70 28.35 -9.57 -11.49
N ALA A 71 29.02 -8.55 -10.94
CA ALA A 71 29.43 -7.38 -11.72
C ALA A 71 30.46 -7.72 -12.83
N GLU A 72 31.40 -8.62 -12.55
CA GLU A 72 32.45 -9.03 -13.49
C GLU A 72 31.93 -9.96 -14.60
N GLN A 73 31.23 -11.03 -14.22
CA GLN A 73 30.85 -12.12 -15.13
C GLN A 73 29.50 -11.87 -15.82
N LEU A 74 28.59 -11.13 -15.18
CA LEU A 74 27.23 -10.87 -15.67
C LEU A 74 27.05 -9.38 -16.03
N GLN A 75 27.90 -8.84 -16.90
CA GLN A 75 27.95 -7.41 -17.27
C GLN A 75 26.62 -6.80 -17.76
N LYS A 76 25.69 -7.61 -18.30
CA LYS A 76 24.34 -7.16 -18.73
C LYS A 76 23.28 -7.26 -17.62
N HIS A 77 23.64 -7.77 -16.45
CA HIS A 77 22.75 -7.92 -15.31
C HIS A 77 22.66 -6.61 -14.51
N GLN A 78 21.47 -6.34 -13.97
CA GLN A 78 21.24 -5.12 -13.19
C GLN A 78 21.69 -5.33 -11.75
N VAL A 79 23.00 -5.23 -11.50
CA VAL A 79 23.60 -5.36 -10.14
C VAL A 79 22.94 -4.41 -9.13
N ALA A 80 22.44 -3.26 -9.59
CA ALA A 80 21.65 -2.33 -8.79
C ALA A 80 20.41 -2.95 -8.11
N LEU A 81 19.84 -4.04 -8.65
CA LEU A 81 18.71 -4.75 -8.01
C LEU A 81 19.14 -5.49 -6.74
N LEU A 82 20.37 -6.03 -6.71
CA LEU A 82 20.98 -6.59 -5.50
C LEU A 82 21.34 -5.47 -4.52
N ASP A 83 21.92 -4.37 -5.00
CA ASP A 83 22.29 -3.22 -4.15
C ASP A 83 21.07 -2.55 -3.49
N ARG A 84 19.90 -2.56 -4.15
CA ARG A 84 18.63 -2.01 -3.64
C ARG A 84 17.76 -3.05 -2.91
N LEU A 85 18.19 -4.31 -2.81
CA LEU A 85 17.36 -5.42 -2.32
C LEU A 85 16.88 -5.22 -0.86
N GLU A 86 17.73 -4.64 -0.01
CA GLU A 86 17.36 -4.24 1.37
C GLU A 86 16.26 -3.19 1.38
N ILE A 87 16.39 -2.16 0.55
CA ILE A 87 15.44 -1.05 0.43
C ILE A 87 14.08 -1.58 -0.01
N TYR A 88 14.03 -2.42 -1.05
CA TYR A 88 12.78 -3.05 -1.49
C TYR A 88 12.16 -3.95 -0.40
N ALA A 89 12.98 -4.66 0.39
CA ALA A 89 12.49 -5.53 1.46
C ALA A 89 11.86 -4.72 2.62
N LEU A 90 12.54 -3.67 3.08
CA LEU A 90 12.06 -2.78 4.12
C LEU A 90 10.81 -2.00 3.68
N ALA A 91 10.79 -1.48 2.44
CA ALA A 91 9.66 -0.77 1.87
C ALA A 91 8.41 -1.65 1.69
N ALA A 92 8.58 -2.90 1.22
CA ALA A 92 7.48 -3.86 1.11
C ALA A 92 6.87 -4.20 2.49
N TRP A 93 7.69 -4.26 3.53
CA TRP A 93 7.21 -4.43 4.91
C TRP A 93 6.48 -3.19 5.45
N TYR A 94 7.02 -1.99 5.22
CA TYR A 94 6.36 -0.74 5.59
C TYR A 94 4.99 -0.58 4.92
N ALA A 95 4.92 -0.83 3.60
CA ALA A 95 3.66 -0.80 2.85
C ALA A 95 2.63 -1.82 3.38
N HIS A 96 3.09 -2.99 3.83
CA HIS A 96 2.23 -3.97 4.49
C HIS A 96 1.71 -3.49 5.86
N LEU A 97 2.53 -2.78 6.65
CA LEU A 97 2.12 -2.18 7.92
C LEU A 97 1.11 -1.03 7.72
N LEU A 98 1.31 -0.18 6.71
CA LEU A 98 0.33 0.85 6.33
C LEU A 98 -1.03 0.23 5.93
N TRP A 99 -1.01 -0.80 5.09
CA TRP A 99 -2.22 -1.52 4.69
C TRP A 99 -2.94 -2.16 5.89
N LEU A 100 -2.21 -2.79 6.82
CA LEU A 100 -2.77 -3.37 8.05
C LEU A 100 -3.46 -2.33 8.94
N SER A 101 -2.99 -1.08 8.94
CA SER A 101 -3.61 0.03 9.66
C SER A 101 -4.86 0.55 8.94
N SER A 102 -4.83 0.61 7.60
CA SER A 102 -5.96 1.03 6.75
C SER A 102 -7.13 0.04 6.81
N GLU A 103 -6.87 -1.27 6.73
CA GLU A 103 -7.89 -2.33 6.80
C GLU A 103 -8.66 -2.30 8.14
N GLY A 104 -7.96 -2.02 9.24
CA GLY A 104 -8.58 -1.84 10.55
C GLY A 104 -9.58 -0.68 10.58
N ALA A 105 -9.19 0.48 10.04
CA ALA A 105 -10.08 1.66 9.97
C ALA A 105 -11.29 1.43 9.06
N GLU A 106 -11.10 0.78 7.91
CA GLU A 106 -12.19 0.47 6.97
C GLU A 106 -13.21 -0.51 7.59
N SER A 107 -12.73 -1.53 8.31
CA SER A 107 -13.61 -2.48 9.02
C SER A 107 -14.44 -1.82 10.13
N ALA A 108 -13.91 -0.76 10.76
CA ALA A 108 -14.60 0.01 11.80
C ALA A 108 -15.59 1.05 11.24
N LEU A 109 -15.31 1.64 10.08
CA LEU A 109 -16.15 2.70 9.49
C LEU A 109 -17.58 2.22 9.17
N LYS A 110 -17.72 1.01 8.62
CA LYS A 110 -19.03 0.47 8.20
C LYS A 110 -20.04 0.30 9.37
N PRO A 111 -19.71 -0.35 10.50
CA PRO A 111 -20.63 -0.42 11.64
C PRO A 111 -20.88 0.95 12.28
N LEU A 112 -19.87 1.84 12.35
CA LEU A 112 -20.05 3.20 12.87
C LEU A 112 -21.07 3.99 12.05
N LEU A 113 -20.99 3.94 10.71
CA LEU A 113 -21.98 4.60 9.85
C LEU A 113 -23.39 3.99 9.97
N ALA A 114 -23.49 2.68 10.17
CA ALA A 114 -24.78 2.00 10.37
C ALA A 114 -25.47 2.41 11.69
N GLU A 115 -24.71 2.77 12.72
CA GLU A 115 -25.23 3.34 13.98
C GLU A 115 -25.50 4.86 13.84
N ALA A 116 -24.60 5.59 13.16
CA ALA A 116 -24.62 7.05 13.07
C ALA A 116 -25.77 7.64 12.25
N VAL A 117 -26.10 7.03 11.10
CA VAL A 117 -27.15 7.55 10.22
C VAL A 117 -28.52 7.61 10.91
N PRO A 118 -29.07 6.51 11.49
CA PRO A 118 -30.35 6.60 12.20
C PRO A 118 -30.28 7.46 13.47
N LEU A 119 -29.14 7.47 14.17
CA LEU A 119 -28.96 8.33 15.34
C LEU A 119 -29.02 9.82 14.97
N ARG A 120 -28.42 10.22 13.84
CA ARG A 120 -28.49 11.59 13.30
C ARG A 120 -29.93 11.94 12.92
N GLU A 121 -30.62 11.07 12.20
CA GLU A 121 -32.00 11.31 11.77
C GLU A 121 -32.95 11.51 12.96
N ASN A 122 -32.86 10.67 13.98
CA ASN A 122 -33.66 10.78 15.20
C ASN A 122 -33.37 12.09 15.96
N LEU A 123 -32.09 12.36 16.28
CA LEU A 123 -31.71 13.56 17.04
C LEU A 123 -32.01 14.85 16.27
N LEU A 124 -31.88 14.86 14.95
CA LEU A 124 -32.23 16.02 14.13
C LEU A 124 -33.76 16.25 14.08
N GLY A 125 -34.56 15.19 14.02
CA GLY A 125 -36.02 15.27 14.10
C GLY A 125 -36.51 15.84 15.44
N ASP A 126 -35.91 15.40 16.55
CA ASP A 126 -36.18 15.97 17.88
C ASP A 126 -35.70 17.43 17.99
N ALA A 127 -34.52 17.74 17.45
CA ALA A 127 -34.00 19.11 17.45
C ALA A 127 -34.91 20.09 16.70
N GLU A 128 -35.46 19.70 15.55
CA GLU A 128 -36.47 20.47 14.82
C GLU A 128 -37.76 20.65 15.61
N ALA A 129 -38.22 19.60 16.32
CA ALA A 129 -39.43 19.66 17.13
C ALA A 129 -39.29 20.62 18.32
N LEU A 130 -38.10 20.68 18.92
CA LEU A 130 -37.74 21.64 19.98
C LEU A 130 -37.55 23.06 19.43
N ALA A 131 -36.89 23.22 18.28
CA ALA A 131 -36.68 24.51 17.62
C ALA A 131 -38.01 25.18 17.23
N ARG A 132 -38.96 24.43 16.66
CA ARG A 132 -40.34 24.93 16.38
C ARG A 132 -41.10 25.39 17.63
N ARG A 133 -40.67 24.98 18.82
CA ARG A 133 -41.24 25.37 20.13
C ARG A 133 -40.43 26.47 20.83
N GLY A 134 -39.37 26.99 20.20
CA GLY A 134 -38.47 27.99 20.79
C GLY A 134 -37.59 27.46 21.92
N LEU A 135 -37.37 26.13 21.99
CA LEU A 135 -36.54 25.49 23.02
C LEU A 135 -35.10 25.19 22.57
N LEU A 136 -34.83 25.32 21.26
CA LEU A 136 -33.51 25.27 20.66
C LEU A 136 -33.42 26.34 19.56
N ASP A 137 -32.19 26.74 19.23
CA ASP A 137 -31.92 27.66 18.13
C ASP A 137 -32.27 27.03 16.77
N ALA A 138 -33.26 27.63 16.08
CA ALA A 138 -33.74 27.16 14.79
C ALA A 138 -32.76 27.40 13.63
N GLU A 139 -31.94 28.45 13.69
CA GLU A 139 -30.91 28.70 12.67
C GLU A 139 -29.82 27.64 12.80
N ARG A 140 -29.35 27.38 14.02
CA ARG A 140 -28.33 26.35 14.26
C ARG A 140 -28.79 24.94 13.89
N VAL A 141 -30.05 24.58 14.10
CA VAL A 141 -30.60 23.29 13.65
C VAL A 141 -30.71 23.22 12.12
N ALA A 142 -31.04 24.32 11.44
CA ALA A 142 -31.08 24.38 9.98
C ALA A 142 -29.69 24.22 9.34
N GLU A 143 -28.65 24.80 9.95
CA GLU A 143 -27.26 24.60 9.53
C GLU A 143 -26.85 23.11 9.58
N ILE A 144 -27.13 22.43 10.70
CA ILE A 144 -26.84 21.00 10.88
C ILE A 144 -27.60 20.15 9.85
N ARG A 145 -28.85 20.51 9.53
CA ARG A 145 -29.63 19.79 8.50
C ARG A 145 -29.03 19.90 7.10
N ALA A 146 -28.31 20.98 6.79
CA ALA A 146 -27.76 21.22 5.46
C ALA A 146 -26.60 20.27 5.08
N GLY A 147 -25.94 19.66 6.08
CA GLY A 147 -24.82 18.74 5.88
C GLY A 147 -25.17 17.48 5.07
N GLN A 148 -24.27 17.08 4.17
CA GLN A 148 -24.41 15.89 3.32
C GLN A 148 -23.12 15.05 3.25
N GLY A 149 -23.27 13.73 3.45
CA GLY A 149 -22.17 12.77 3.39
C GLY A 149 -21.66 12.35 4.76
N HIS A 150 -20.55 11.61 4.79
CA HIS A 150 -20.07 10.96 6.02
C HIS A 150 -19.31 11.91 6.96
N ILE A 151 -18.57 12.89 6.43
CA ILE A 151 -17.89 13.92 7.23
C ILE A 151 -18.95 14.79 7.91
N ASP A 152 -19.93 15.27 7.15
CA ASP A 152 -21.03 16.07 7.68
C ASP A 152 -21.88 15.28 8.68
N THR A 153 -22.25 14.03 8.39
CA THR A 153 -22.93 13.16 9.38
C THR A 153 -22.18 13.08 10.71
N ALA A 154 -20.84 13.05 10.69
CA ALA A 154 -20.03 13.00 11.89
C ALA A 154 -19.96 14.35 12.64
N ASN A 155 -19.81 15.46 11.89
CA ASN A 155 -19.86 16.81 12.44
C ASN A 155 -21.23 17.15 13.05
N ASP A 156 -22.30 16.73 12.37
CA ASP A 156 -23.68 16.94 12.80
C ASP A 156 -23.99 16.21 14.10
N LEU A 157 -23.50 14.97 14.28
CA LEU A 157 -23.64 14.24 15.54
C LEU A 157 -22.92 14.93 16.70
N VAL A 158 -21.73 15.52 16.47
CA VAL A 158 -21.04 16.34 17.48
C VAL A 158 -21.82 17.62 17.78
N ALA A 159 -22.34 18.31 16.74
CA ALA A 159 -23.09 19.54 16.89
C ALA A 159 -24.43 19.32 17.63
N LEU A 160 -25.16 18.25 17.29
CA LEU A 160 -26.38 17.82 17.98
C LEU A 160 -26.06 17.44 19.43
N SER A 161 -25.01 16.64 19.67
CA SER A 161 -24.57 16.27 21.03
C SER A 161 -24.34 17.50 21.91
N ALA A 162 -23.61 18.50 21.39
CA ALA A 162 -23.34 19.76 22.08
C ALA A 162 -24.61 20.60 22.31
N LEU A 163 -25.47 20.71 21.30
CA LEU A 163 -26.72 21.48 21.35
C LEU A 163 -27.71 20.91 22.39
N PHE A 164 -27.95 19.60 22.37
CA PHE A 164 -28.78 18.93 23.37
C PHE A 164 -28.17 19.00 24.77
N SER A 165 -26.85 18.82 24.91
CA SER A 165 -26.19 18.89 26.23
C SER A 165 -26.25 20.28 26.85
N ALA A 166 -26.12 21.35 26.05
CA ALA A 166 -26.19 22.72 26.54
C ALA A 166 -27.59 23.09 27.06
N SER A 167 -28.65 22.60 26.39
CA SER A 167 -30.05 22.90 26.73
C SER A 167 -30.73 21.81 27.58
N TRP A 168 -30.01 20.75 27.98
CA TRP A 168 -30.56 19.57 28.65
C TRP A 168 -31.52 19.86 29.81
N PRO A 169 -31.22 20.79 30.75
CA PRO A 169 -32.12 21.09 31.88
C PRO A 169 -33.51 21.58 31.48
N GLU A 170 -33.65 22.18 30.29
CA GLU A 170 -34.92 22.75 29.80
C GLU A 170 -35.71 21.78 28.91
N ILE A 171 -35.01 20.80 28.30
CA ILE A 171 -35.58 19.88 27.29
C ILE A 171 -35.74 18.43 27.77
N ALA A 172 -35.11 18.00 28.87
CA ALA A 172 -35.07 16.59 29.30
C ALA A 172 -36.46 15.94 29.54
N GLY A 173 -37.52 16.72 29.76
CA GLY A 173 -38.91 16.25 29.86
C GLY A 173 -39.80 16.56 28.64
N ARG A 174 -39.20 16.98 27.52
CA ARG A 174 -39.89 17.56 26.34
C ARG A 174 -39.43 17.01 24.99
N THR A 175 -38.49 16.06 24.99
CA THR A 175 -37.87 15.45 23.81
C THR A 175 -38.00 13.92 23.87
N ALA A 176 -37.92 13.22 22.73
CA ALA A 176 -37.82 11.75 22.72
C ALA A 176 -36.37 11.28 22.94
N ALA A 177 -35.39 12.04 22.42
CA ALA A 177 -33.95 11.83 22.60
C ALA A 177 -33.56 11.54 24.06
N THR A 178 -32.78 10.49 24.27
CA THR A 178 -32.23 10.13 25.57
C THR A 178 -30.84 10.73 25.80
N GLU A 179 -30.46 10.92 27.07
CA GLU A 179 -29.10 11.37 27.44
C GLU A 179 -28.01 10.40 26.92
N ALA A 180 -28.35 9.11 26.82
CA ALA A 180 -27.50 8.09 26.25
C ALA A 180 -27.24 8.30 24.75
N GLU A 181 -28.28 8.60 23.96
CA GLU A 181 -28.16 8.91 22.53
C GLU A 181 -27.39 10.22 22.28
N VAL A 182 -27.69 11.26 23.05
CA VAL A 182 -26.98 12.56 23.00
C VAL A 182 -25.49 12.38 23.29
N LYS A 183 -25.15 11.61 24.32
CA LYS A 183 -23.75 11.26 24.63
C LYS A 183 -23.12 10.42 23.53
N ARG A 184 -23.84 9.41 23.02
CA ARG A 184 -23.35 8.49 21.99
C ARG A 184 -23.04 9.21 20.67
N ALA A 185 -23.84 10.21 20.29
CA ALA A 185 -23.58 11.06 19.14
C ALA A 185 -22.23 11.79 19.25
N GLY A 186 -21.92 12.35 20.43
CA GLY A 186 -20.64 13.00 20.71
C GLY A 186 -19.44 12.05 20.73
N GLU A 187 -19.65 10.75 21.01
CA GLU A 187 -18.61 9.71 20.93
C GLU A 187 -18.39 9.20 19.49
N ILE A 188 -19.45 9.01 18.71
CA ILE A 188 -19.40 8.42 17.37
C ILE A 188 -18.81 9.37 16.33
N GLY A 189 -19.17 10.66 16.37
CA GLY A 189 -18.70 11.64 15.39
C GLY A 189 -17.16 11.65 15.25
N PRO A 190 -16.39 11.82 16.33
CA PRO A 190 -14.93 11.76 16.29
C PRO A 190 -14.37 10.41 15.81
N GLN A 191 -15.06 9.29 16.10
CA GLN A 191 -14.64 7.96 15.63
C GLN A 191 -14.81 7.81 14.11
N ILE A 192 -15.88 8.37 13.55
CA ILE A 192 -16.10 8.42 12.10
C ILE A 192 -15.08 9.34 11.43
N LEU A 193 -14.84 10.54 11.97
CA LEU A 193 -13.81 11.45 11.44
C LEU A 193 -12.42 10.81 11.42
N ALA A 194 -12.03 10.10 12.49
CA ALA A 194 -10.77 9.38 12.54
C ALA A 194 -10.68 8.25 11.49
N ALA A 195 -11.75 7.47 11.31
CA ALA A 195 -11.80 6.41 10.30
C ALA A 195 -11.84 6.95 8.86
N LEU A 196 -12.53 8.07 8.62
CA LEU A 196 -12.56 8.75 7.33
C LEU A 196 -11.23 9.41 6.98
N GLY A 197 -10.52 10.01 7.95
CA GLY A 197 -9.20 10.59 7.71
C GLY A 197 -8.20 9.56 7.17
N VAL A 198 -8.21 8.34 7.71
CA VAL A 198 -7.40 7.21 7.19
C VAL A 198 -7.81 6.81 5.76
N ARG A 199 -9.10 6.94 5.41
CA ARG A 199 -9.62 6.63 4.06
C ARG A 199 -9.36 7.74 3.05
N GLU A 200 -9.38 9.02 3.44
CA GLU A 200 -9.19 10.14 2.52
C GLU A 200 -7.73 10.24 2.02
N HIS A 201 -6.78 9.78 2.85
CA HIS A 201 -5.39 9.53 2.46
C HIS A 201 -5.21 8.26 1.59
N GLY A 202 -6.31 7.61 1.18
CA GLY A 202 -6.33 6.47 0.27
C GLY A 202 -7.38 6.64 -0.83
N LYS A 203 -7.04 7.33 -1.91
CA LYS A 203 -7.96 7.77 -2.95
C LYS A 203 -8.68 6.61 -3.68
N GLY A 204 -9.99 6.60 -3.54
CA GLY A 204 -10.93 6.14 -4.57
C GLY A 204 -11.44 4.69 -4.46
N PRO A 205 -12.44 4.34 -5.29
CA PRO A 205 -13.02 2.99 -5.34
C PRO A 205 -12.14 2.04 -6.18
N GLY A 206 -11.09 1.53 -5.54
CA GLY A 206 -10.25 0.43 -6.02
C GLY A 206 -9.82 -0.44 -4.84
N PRO A 207 -8.75 -1.26 -4.96
CA PRO A 207 -7.93 -1.56 -3.79
C PRO A 207 -7.57 -0.25 -3.12
N THR A 208 -7.63 -0.15 -1.79
CA THR A 208 -7.20 1.07 -1.09
C THR A 208 -5.79 1.46 -1.53
N GLU A 209 -5.46 2.75 -1.56
CA GLU A 209 -4.13 3.23 -2.01
C GLU A 209 -2.99 2.50 -1.28
N ALA A 210 -3.21 2.14 0.00
CA ALA A 210 -2.33 1.29 0.79
C ALA A 210 -2.25 -0.18 0.30
N ALA A 211 -3.36 -0.79 -0.15
CA ALA A 211 -3.38 -2.13 -0.73
C ALA A 211 -2.68 -2.19 -2.10
N ASP A 212 -2.87 -1.19 -2.95
CA ASP A 212 -2.19 -1.07 -4.26
C ASP A 212 -0.68 -0.82 -4.08
N ARG A 213 -0.30 0.16 -3.24
CA ARG A 213 1.11 0.39 -2.86
C ARG A 213 1.76 -0.86 -2.25
N ARG A 214 1.05 -1.61 -1.39
CA ARG A 214 1.51 -2.89 -0.85
C ARG A 214 1.79 -3.92 -1.95
N ALA A 215 0.89 -4.07 -2.92
CA ALA A 215 1.06 -5.02 -4.03
C ALA A 215 2.24 -4.65 -4.93
N ARG A 216 2.40 -3.35 -5.22
CA ARG A 216 3.51 -2.80 -6.03
C ARG A 216 4.87 -2.91 -5.34
N ALA A 217 4.97 -2.51 -4.06
CA ALA A 217 6.19 -2.64 -3.28
C ALA A 217 6.61 -4.11 -3.13
N PHE A 218 5.66 -5.01 -2.88
CA PHE A 218 5.93 -6.45 -2.85
C PHE A 218 6.37 -7.01 -4.21
N ALA A 219 5.77 -6.54 -5.32
CA ALA A 219 6.20 -6.93 -6.65
C ALA A 219 7.65 -6.48 -6.95
N LEU A 220 8.03 -5.24 -6.61
CA LEU A 220 9.41 -4.76 -6.76
C LEU A 220 10.41 -5.65 -6.01
N LEU A 221 10.12 -6.00 -4.75
CA LEU A 221 10.92 -6.94 -3.96
C LEU A 221 11.07 -8.30 -4.65
N VAL A 222 9.97 -8.91 -5.08
CA VAL A 222 10.01 -10.25 -5.72
C VAL A 222 10.77 -10.19 -7.05
N HIS A 223 10.55 -9.17 -7.88
CA HIS A 223 11.27 -9.00 -9.16
C HIS A 223 12.77 -8.81 -8.94
N ALA A 224 13.19 -7.96 -8.00
CA ALA A 224 14.59 -7.75 -7.67
C ALA A 224 15.24 -9.01 -7.10
N TYR A 225 14.53 -9.72 -6.22
CA TYR A 225 14.99 -10.98 -5.66
C TYR A 225 15.13 -12.07 -6.73
N ASP A 226 14.13 -12.29 -7.59
CA ASP A 226 14.20 -13.33 -8.64
C ASP A 226 15.28 -13.05 -9.70
N GLN A 227 15.55 -11.77 -10.03
CA GLN A 227 16.74 -11.44 -10.84
C GLN A 227 18.03 -11.80 -10.09
N THR A 228 18.13 -11.48 -8.80
CA THR A 228 19.28 -11.85 -7.96
C THR A 228 19.46 -13.37 -7.89
N ARG A 229 18.38 -14.14 -7.69
CA ARG A 229 18.41 -15.61 -7.73
C ARG A 229 18.93 -16.13 -9.06
N ARG A 230 18.52 -15.53 -10.18
CA ARG A 230 18.99 -15.91 -11.52
C ARG A 230 20.49 -15.65 -11.70
N ALA A 231 21.02 -14.56 -11.15
CA ALA A 231 22.46 -14.31 -11.16
C ALA A 231 23.23 -15.33 -10.32
N VAL A 232 22.77 -15.62 -9.09
CA VAL A 232 23.37 -16.65 -8.23
C VAL A 232 23.32 -18.04 -8.88
N ALA A 233 22.19 -18.44 -9.47
CA ALA A 233 22.05 -19.72 -10.16
C ALA A 233 22.94 -19.87 -11.41
N TYR A 234 23.34 -18.76 -12.03
CA TYR A 234 24.33 -18.77 -13.12
C TYR A 234 25.76 -18.91 -12.57
N LEU A 235 26.10 -18.14 -11.52
CA LEU A 235 27.43 -18.16 -10.90
C LEU A 235 27.72 -19.46 -10.13
N ARG A 236 26.68 -20.15 -9.64
CA ARG A 236 26.75 -21.35 -8.79
C ARG A 236 26.15 -22.58 -9.47
N TRP A 237 26.26 -22.63 -10.80
CA TRP A 237 25.67 -23.68 -11.61
C TRP A 237 26.33 -25.05 -11.37
N ASP A 238 27.66 -25.07 -11.27
CA ASP A 238 28.44 -26.31 -11.13
C ASP A 238 28.53 -26.79 -9.67
N GLU A 239 28.45 -25.88 -8.69
CA GLU A 239 28.48 -26.19 -7.25
C GLU A 239 27.15 -26.73 -6.71
N GLY A 240 26.03 -26.41 -7.36
CA GLY A 240 24.69 -26.86 -6.95
C GLY A 240 24.14 -26.24 -5.65
N ASP A 241 24.85 -25.28 -5.05
CA ASP A 241 24.49 -24.64 -3.77
C ASP A 241 23.63 -23.37 -3.92
N ALA A 242 23.34 -22.95 -5.16
CA ALA A 242 22.58 -21.74 -5.50
C ALA A 242 21.23 -21.62 -4.74
N ASP A 243 20.52 -22.74 -4.56
CA ASP A 243 19.21 -22.78 -3.92
C ASP A 243 19.29 -22.68 -2.37
N ALA A 244 20.48 -22.91 -1.79
CA ALA A 244 20.77 -22.68 -0.37
C ALA A 244 21.22 -21.22 -0.11
N ILE A 245 21.97 -20.63 -1.05
CA ILE A 245 22.41 -19.23 -0.99
C ILE A 245 21.24 -18.27 -1.26
N ALA A 246 20.42 -18.57 -2.26
CA ALA A 246 19.31 -17.75 -2.70
C ALA A 246 18.01 -18.58 -2.73
N PRO A 247 17.45 -19.01 -1.59
CA PRO A 247 16.25 -19.86 -1.53
C PRO A 247 15.02 -19.17 -2.12
N SER A 248 14.15 -19.90 -2.83
CA SER A 248 12.95 -19.28 -3.41
C SER A 248 11.93 -18.88 -2.34
N LEU A 249 11.24 -17.75 -2.55
CA LEU A 249 10.22 -17.24 -1.61
C LEU A 249 8.97 -18.12 -1.57
N TYR A 250 8.82 -19.02 -2.54
CA TYR A 250 7.68 -19.93 -2.69
C TYR A 250 7.98 -21.37 -2.19
N LYS A 251 9.22 -21.70 -1.81
CA LYS A 251 9.57 -23.02 -1.25
C LYS A 251 8.97 -23.18 0.15
N GLY A 252 7.90 -23.96 0.23
CA GLY A 252 7.14 -24.17 1.47
C GLY A 252 5.72 -24.73 1.27
N ARG A 253 5.21 -24.78 0.03
CA ARG A 253 3.88 -25.37 -0.31
C ARG A 253 3.98 -26.63 -1.18
N GLY A 254 5.10 -27.34 -1.16
CA GLY A 254 5.29 -28.58 -1.92
C GLY A 254 6.42 -29.40 -1.33
N GLY A 255 6.08 -30.50 -0.65
CA GLY A 255 7.06 -31.28 0.09
C GLY A 255 6.46 -32.23 1.12
N ARG A 256 5.44 -33.02 0.75
CA ARG A 256 5.21 -34.29 1.45
C ARG A 256 6.41 -35.15 1.11
N ALA A 257 7.36 -35.26 2.05
CA ALA A 257 8.53 -36.09 1.85
C ALA A 257 8.07 -37.51 1.49
N ALA A 258 8.44 -37.96 0.29
CA ALA A 258 8.44 -39.38 -0.03
C ALA A 258 9.55 -39.99 0.83
N SER A 259 9.18 -40.45 2.02
CA SER A 259 10.05 -41.22 2.90
C SER A 259 10.42 -42.52 2.19
N SER A 260 11.53 -42.51 1.45
CA SER A 260 12.23 -43.72 1.06
C SER A 260 12.76 -44.38 2.32
N SER A 261 11.93 -45.22 2.93
CA SER A 261 12.33 -46.09 4.02
C SER A 261 13.27 -47.17 3.45
N ASP A 262 14.56 -47.10 3.77
CA ASP A 262 15.27 -48.31 4.14
C ASP A 262 16.50 -48.03 5.02
N THR A 263 16.62 -48.78 6.12
CA THR A 263 17.84 -49.29 6.78
C THR A 263 17.45 -49.81 8.16
N ALA A 264 17.18 -51.12 8.27
CA ALA A 264 17.35 -51.91 9.49
C ALA A 264 17.52 -53.38 9.10
N ALA A 265 18.60 -54.03 9.55
CA ALA A 265 19.06 -55.33 9.05
C ALA A 265 18.66 -56.53 9.93
N ALA A 266 18.48 -57.71 9.31
CA ALA A 266 18.74 -59.05 9.85
C ALA A 266 18.71 -60.12 8.71
N PRO A 267 19.35 -61.32 8.84
CA PRO A 267 19.82 -62.12 7.69
C PRO A 267 19.23 -63.56 7.58
N GLU A 268 19.96 -64.45 6.87
CA GLU A 268 19.75 -65.91 6.58
C GLU A 268 18.90 -66.19 5.31
N ASP A 269 19.44 -66.65 4.17
CA ASP A 269 20.21 -67.87 3.82
C ASP A 269 19.36 -69.12 3.55
N THR A 270 19.20 -69.49 2.26
CA THR A 270 19.18 -70.89 1.78
C THR A 270 19.21 -70.94 0.23
N ALA A 271 19.59 -72.11 -0.33
CA ALA A 271 20.17 -72.24 -1.66
C ALA A 271 19.23 -72.63 -2.84
N ALA A 272 19.81 -72.56 -4.05
CA ALA A 272 19.37 -73.04 -5.37
C ALA A 272 19.25 -74.59 -5.47
N PRO A 273 18.93 -75.27 -6.61
CA PRO A 273 18.73 -74.84 -8.02
C PRO A 273 17.30 -75.16 -8.56
N ASP A 274 16.92 -75.17 -9.85
CA ASP A 274 17.58 -75.15 -11.18
C ASP A 274 16.65 -74.40 -12.20
N GLY A 275 16.93 -74.18 -13.50
CA GLY A 275 18.07 -74.53 -14.36
C GLY A 275 17.78 -74.19 -15.84
N ALA A 276 18.80 -73.71 -16.57
CA ALA A 276 18.91 -73.56 -18.04
C ALA A 276 17.75 -72.98 -18.89
N ALA A 277 17.98 -71.80 -19.53
CA ALA A 277 18.28 -71.72 -20.97
C ALA A 277 18.42 -70.26 -21.50
N THR A 278 19.52 -70.01 -22.23
CA THR A 278 19.81 -68.80 -23.04
C THR A 278 20.68 -69.32 -24.20
N PRO A 279 20.40 -69.04 -25.50
CA PRO A 279 20.70 -67.71 -26.06
C PRO A 279 19.85 -67.21 -27.26
N ALA A 280 19.70 -65.88 -27.38
CA ALA A 280 19.79 -65.17 -28.67
C ALA A 280 19.81 -63.63 -28.51
N ALA A 281 20.84 -63.01 -29.05
CA ALA A 281 20.87 -61.65 -29.60
C ALA A 281 21.61 -61.76 -30.96
N PRO A 282 21.53 -60.80 -31.91
CA PRO A 282 21.11 -59.41 -31.75
C PRO A 282 20.12 -58.86 -32.81
N GLY A 283 19.63 -57.65 -32.58
CA GLY A 283 18.93 -56.83 -33.58
C GLY A 283 18.97 -55.36 -33.19
N ALA A 284 19.90 -54.60 -33.77
CA ALA A 284 20.05 -53.17 -33.46
C ALA A 284 18.92 -52.35 -34.12
N ALA A 285 18.14 -51.64 -33.31
CA ALA A 285 17.15 -50.68 -33.78
C ALA A 285 17.67 -49.25 -33.60
N THR A 286 17.92 -48.58 -34.71
CA THR A 286 18.40 -47.18 -34.79
C THR A 286 17.39 -46.21 -34.16
N PRO A 287 17.82 -45.25 -33.31
CA PRO A 287 16.95 -44.15 -32.89
C PRO A 287 16.55 -43.28 -34.09
N ALA A 288 15.26 -43.03 -34.26
CA ALA A 288 14.75 -42.18 -35.34
C ALA A 288 15.16 -40.72 -35.14
N ALA A 289 15.66 -40.08 -36.21
CA ALA A 289 15.98 -38.66 -36.21
C ALA A 289 14.69 -37.79 -36.17
N PRO A 290 14.68 -36.67 -35.44
CA PRO A 290 13.57 -35.72 -35.51
C PRO A 290 13.44 -35.14 -36.93
N GLY A 291 12.23 -35.18 -37.48
CA GLY A 291 11.96 -34.71 -38.85
C GLY A 291 12.19 -33.20 -38.99
N ALA A 292 12.86 -32.81 -40.08
CA ALA A 292 13.04 -31.41 -40.44
C ALA A 292 11.69 -30.81 -40.89
N ALA A 293 11.15 -29.89 -40.09
CA ALA A 293 10.05 -29.02 -40.51
C ALA A 293 10.62 -27.74 -41.12
N THR A 294 10.37 -27.52 -42.41
CA THR A 294 10.84 -26.35 -43.18
C THR A 294 10.30 -25.05 -42.57
N PRO A 295 11.14 -24.01 -42.32
CA PRO A 295 10.66 -22.70 -41.94
C PRO A 295 9.81 -22.08 -43.05
N ALA A 296 8.59 -21.65 -42.72
CA ALA A 296 7.79 -20.83 -43.62
C ALA A 296 8.44 -19.44 -43.80
N ALA A 297 8.51 -18.96 -45.04
CA ALA A 297 9.08 -17.65 -45.34
C ALA A 297 8.23 -16.51 -44.74
N PRO A 298 8.84 -15.46 -44.15
CA PRO A 298 8.11 -14.27 -43.74
C PRO A 298 7.46 -13.59 -44.94
N GLY A 299 6.16 -13.32 -44.86
CA GLY A 299 5.46 -12.55 -45.88
C GLY A 299 6.03 -11.12 -45.99
N ALA A 300 6.25 -10.67 -47.21
CA ALA A 300 6.76 -9.32 -47.48
C ALA A 300 5.70 -8.27 -47.13
N ALA A 301 5.86 -7.60 -45.98
CA ALA A 301 5.18 -6.36 -45.68
C ALA A 301 6.03 -5.19 -46.21
N THR A 302 5.54 -4.53 -47.25
CA THR A 302 6.17 -3.37 -47.90
C THR A 302 6.41 -2.23 -46.89
N PRO A 303 7.63 -1.67 -46.79
CA PRO A 303 7.86 -0.46 -46.01
C PRO A 303 7.06 0.71 -46.59
N ALA A 304 6.20 1.33 -45.77
CA ALA A 304 5.60 2.61 -46.13
C ALA A 304 6.69 3.69 -46.19
N ALA A 305 6.71 4.46 -47.28
CA ALA A 305 7.71 5.51 -47.46
C ALA A 305 7.55 6.61 -46.39
N PRO A 306 8.66 7.20 -45.88
CA PRO A 306 8.57 8.36 -45.00
C PRO A 306 7.97 9.54 -45.79
N GLY A 307 6.87 10.08 -45.28
CA GLY A 307 6.25 11.28 -45.87
C GLY A 307 7.23 12.45 -45.83
N ALA A 308 7.49 13.05 -47.00
CA ALA A 308 8.35 14.21 -47.11
C ALA A 308 7.72 15.41 -46.38
N ALA A 309 8.32 15.82 -45.26
CA ALA A 309 7.98 17.08 -44.61
C ALA A 309 8.56 18.23 -45.44
N THR A 310 7.72 18.92 -46.22
CA THR A 310 8.08 20.15 -46.93
C THR A 310 8.47 21.23 -45.90
N PRO A 311 9.70 21.80 -45.96
CA PRO A 311 10.05 22.91 -45.09
C PRO A 311 9.29 24.17 -45.51
N ALA A 312 8.47 24.72 -44.62
CA ALA A 312 7.92 26.06 -44.79
C ALA A 312 9.01 27.10 -44.48
N ALA A 313 9.28 27.98 -45.43
CA ALA A 313 10.28 29.05 -45.30
C ALA A 313 9.83 30.14 -44.28
N PRO A 314 10.76 30.84 -43.61
CA PRO A 314 10.42 31.86 -42.62
C PRO A 314 9.86 33.13 -43.30
N GLY A 315 8.62 33.48 -42.97
CA GLY A 315 8.02 34.76 -43.34
C GLY A 315 8.61 35.91 -42.52
N ALA A 316 9.05 36.97 -43.21
CA ALA A 316 9.64 38.15 -42.58
C ALA A 316 8.61 39.06 -41.88
N ALA A 317 9.12 39.95 -41.04
CA ALA A 317 8.37 40.79 -40.11
C ALA A 317 7.50 41.91 -40.75
N THR A 318 6.58 42.47 -39.95
CA THR A 318 6.44 43.93 -39.77
C THR A 318 5.77 44.20 -38.40
N PRO A 319 6.29 45.12 -37.55
CA PRO A 319 5.70 45.43 -36.25
C PRO A 319 4.59 46.49 -36.34
N ALA A 320 3.55 46.37 -35.51
CA ALA A 320 2.57 47.42 -35.28
C ALA A 320 2.90 48.18 -33.98
N ASN A 321 2.93 49.52 -34.03
CA ASN A 321 3.32 50.37 -32.90
C ASN A 321 2.16 51.26 -32.42
N ALA A 322 1.99 51.28 -31.09
CA ALA A 322 1.36 52.27 -30.20
C ALA A 322 0.18 53.17 -30.64
N ALA A 323 -0.89 53.18 -29.82
CA ALA A 323 -1.59 54.41 -29.39
C ALA A 323 -2.45 54.22 -28.11
N GLY A 324 -2.09 54.89 -27.00
CA GLY A 324 -2.96 55.24 -25.85
C GLY A 324 -3.41 54.11 -24.88
N ALA A 325 -3.51 54.30 -23.55
CA ALA A 325 -3.17 55.47 -22.72
C ALA A 325 -2.97 55.10 -21.22
N ALA A 326 -2.20 55.94 -20.52
CA ALA A 326 -2.15 56.17 -19.06
C ALA A 326 -1.80 55.01 -18.06
N PRO A 327 -0.63 55.08 -17.38
CA PRO A 327 -0.38 54.38 -16.12
C PRO A 327 -0.76 55.24 -14.90
N VAL A 328 -1.28 54.62 -13.83
CA VAL A 328 -1.48 55.27 -12.53
C VAL A 328 -0.25 55.04 -11.65
N THR A 329 0.53 56.08 -11.40
CA THR A 329 1.68 56.07 -10.48
C THR A 329 1.27 56.47 -9.07
N ALA A 330 1.72 55.70 -8.06
CA ALA A 330 1.59 56.10 -6.66
C ALA A 330 2.46 57.33 -6.34
N PRO A 331 2.00 58.26 -5.47
CA PRO A 331 2.83 59.34 -4.97
C PRO A 331 3.58 58.89 -3.70
N ASN A 332 4.90 59.12 -3.67
CA ASN A 332 5.66 59.21 -2.44
C ASN A 332 6.54 60.46 -2.54
N GLY A 333 6.33 61.44 -1.67
CA GLY A 333 6.95 62.76 -1.77
C GLY A 333 6.99 63.43 -0.40
N ALA A 334 8.21 63.72 0.06
CA ALA A 334 8.47 64.13 1.43
C ALA A 334 8.08 65.60 1.72
N GLY A 335 7.70 65.87 2.96
CA GLY A 335 7.59 67.21 3.53
C GLY A 335 8.21 67.23 4.92
N ALA A 336 9.48 67.61 5.01
CA ALA A 336 10.14 67.89 6.29
C ALA A 336 10.09 69.39 6.59
N GLN A 337 9.67 69.75 7.81
CA GLN A 337 9.88 71.07 8.40
C GLN A 337 10.52 70.94 9.79
N ALA A 338 11.14 72.02 10.24
CA ALA A 338 12.22 71.99 11.23
C ALA A 338 11.79 71.96 12.71
N ALA A 339 12.73 71.52 13.55
CA ALA A 339 12.82 71.72 15.00
C ALA A 339 13.14 73.21 15.34
N PRO A 340 13.27 73.66 16.62
CA PRO A 340 13.29 72.95 17.93
C PRO A 340 12.14 73.43 18.86
N GLU A 341 12.04 73.19 20.17
CA GLU A 341 13.00 72.98 21.27
C GLU A 341 12.26 72.49 22.55
N GLY A 342 12.95 71.96 23.56
CA GLY A 342 12.40 71.87 24.94
C GLY A 342 12.06 70.48 25.50
N ALA A 343 13.06 69.82 26.10
CA ALA A 343 12.88 68.82 27.17
C ALA A 343 12.95 69.55 28.55
N PRO A 344 12.87 68.90 29.75
CA PRO A 344 12.82 67.45 30.02
C PRO A 344 11.91 66.98 31.19
N ALA A 345 11.94 65.67 31.42
CA ALA A 345 11.79 64.94 32.70
C ALA A 345 10.42 64.91 33.41
N GLY A 346 9.97 63.68 33.70
CA GLY A 346 8.75 63.33 34.42
C GLY A 346 8.35 61.89 34.12
#